data_AF-A0A103XNG5-F1
#
_entry.id   AF-A0A103XNG5-F1
#
_cell.length_a   1.000
_cell.length_b   1.000
_cell.length_c   1.000
_cell.angle_alpha   90.00
_cell.angle_beta   90.00
_cell.angle_gamma   90.00
#
_symmetry.space_group_name_H-M   'P 1'
#
loop_
_entity.id
_entity.type
_entity.pdbx_description
1 polymer ?
#
loop_
_entity_poly.entity_id
_entity_poly.type
_entity_poly.pdbx_seq_one_letter_code
_entity_poly.pdbx_strand_id
1 'polypeptide(L)'
;MSSPAEFYNSLPPITKAYGTLCLVTTTAATLKLLPIYYIALIYGEVFYHLQVWRLLTNFIFLGPFSINFGIRLLMILRYGVQLESGPFNRRTADFLWMMIFGASTLLVLSAIPFFESYFMGVSLVFMLLYVWSREFPNATINIYGLVQLKIVHF
;
A
#
# COMPACT_ATOMS: atom_id res chain seq x y z
N MET A 1 -21.85 -19.29 3.49
CA MET A 1 -20.69 -19.25 2.57
C MET A 1 -20.71 -17.87 1.95
N SER A 2 -19.82 -16.98 2.39
CA SER A 2 -19.77 -15.60 1.91
C SER A 2 -19.34 -15.61 0.45
N SER A 3 -20.19 -15.11 -0.43
CA SER A 3 -19.82 -14.93 -1.83
C SER A 3 -18.63 -13.96 -1.92
N PRO A 4 -17.74 -14.07 -2.94
CA PRO A 4 -16.64 -13.12 -3.11
C PRO A 4 -17.10 -11.66 -3.16
N ALA A 5 -18.33 -11.43 -3.64
CA ALA A 5 -18.98 -10.12 -3.65
C ALA A 5 -19.35 -9.62 -2.24
N GLU A 6 -19.88 -10.49 -1.38
CA GLU A 6 -20.15 -10.13 0.03
C GLU A 6 -18.87 -9.84 0.79
N PHE A 7 -17.79 -10.61 0.56
CA PHE A 7 -16.48 -10.31 1.12
C PHE A 7 -15.99 -8.93 0.67
N TYR A 8 -16.07 -8.64 -0.64
CA TYR A 8 -15.68 -7.34 -1.20
C TYR A 8 -16.52 -6.17 -0.67
N ASN A 9 -17.80 -6.40 -0.38
CA ASN A 9 -18.68 -5.37 0.20
C ASN A 9 -18.49 -5.18 1.71
N SER A 10 -17.97 -6.19 2.40
CA SER A 10 -17.60 -6.10 3.83
C SER A 10 -16.29 -5.31 4.06
N LEU A 11 -15.50 -5.08 3.00
CA LEU A 11 -14.23 -4.35 3.11
C LEU A 11 -14.46 -2.85 3.37
N PRO A 12 -13.66 -2.24 4.26
CA PRO A 12 -13.64 -0.80 4.47
C PRO A 12 -13.28 -0.01 3.20
N PRO A 13 -13.83 1.20 3.01
CA PRO A 13 -13.79 1.91 1.75
C PRO A 13 -12.39 2.28 1.26
N ILE A 14 -11.46 2.69 2.14
CA ILE A 14 -10.12 3.13 1.71
C ILE A 14 -9.27 1.93 1.31
N THR A 15 -9.21 0.91 2.16
CA THR A 15 -8.43 -0.30 1.89
C THR A 15 -8.95 -1.02 0.64
N LYS A 16 -10.27 -1.04 0.45
CA LYS A 16 -10.93 -1.54 -0.75
C LYS A 16 -10.49 -0.77 -1.99
N ALA A 17 -10.62 0.55 -1.99
CA ALA A 17 -10.22 1.39 -3.10
C ALA A 17 -8.73 1.23 -3.44
N TYR A 18 -7.86 1.32 -2.44
CA TYR A 18 -6.41 1.18 -2.61
C TYR A 18 -6.01 -0.20 -3.16
N GLY A 19 -6.54 -1.29 -2.58
CA GLY A 19 -6.29 -2.65 -3.06
C GLY A 19 -6.77 -2.87 -4.50
N THR A 20 -7.96 -2.34 -4.86
CA THR A 20 -8.44 -2.44 -6.24
C THR A 20 -7.62 -1.63 -7.22
N LEU A 21 -7.19 -0.42 -6.85
CA LEU A 21 -6.31 0.39 -7.69
C LEU A 21 -4.99 -0.35 -7.95
N CYS A 22 -4.39 -0.94 -6.92
CA CYS A 22 -3.16 -1.73 -7.06
C CYS A 22 -3.34 -2.90 -8.03
N LEU A 23 -4.46 -3.63 -7.91
CA LEU A 23 -4.77 -4.76 -8.78
C LEU A 23 -4.99 -4.31 -10.23
N VAL A 24 -5.82 -3.28 -10.45
CA VAL A 24 -6.11 -2.74 -11.79
C VAL A 24 -4.84 -2.21 -12.46
N THR A 25 -4.02 -1.43 -11.74
CA THR A 25 -2.78 -0.87 -12.29
C THR A 25 -1.78 -1.96 -12.64
N THR A 26 -1.60 -2.97 -11.80
CA THR A 26 -0.71 -4.10 -12.11
C THR A 26 -1.23 -4.95 -13.28
N THR A 27 -2.54 -5.17 -13.37
CA THR A 27 -3.14 -5.87 -14.53
C THR A 27 -2.96 -5.05 -15.82
N ALA A 28 -3.22 -3.74 -15.79
CA ALA A 28 -3.03 -2.86 -16.95
C ALA A 28 -1.56 -2.81 -17.41
N ALA A 29 -0.61 -2.80 -16.47
CA ALA A 29 0.81 -2.88 -16.77
C ALA A 29 1.20 -4.25 -17.37
N THR A 30 0.62 -5.34 -16.88
CA THR A 30 0.87 -6.70 -17.38
C THR A 30 0.32 -6.89 -18.80
N LEU A 31 -0.84 -6.30 -19.10
CA LEU A 31 -1.44 -6.27 -20.43
C LEU A 31 -0.74 -5.29 -21.39
N LYS A 32 0.32 -4.61 -20.95
CA LYS A 32 1.03 -3.54 -21.69
C LYS A 32 0.12 -2.39 -22.15
N LEU A 33 -1.07 -2.26 -21.56
CA LEU A 33 -1.99 -1.14 -21.81
C LEU A 33 -1.47 0.14 -21.16
N LEU A 34 -0.72 0.00 -20.07
CA LEU A 34 -0.11 1.11 -19.35
C LEU A 34 1.41 0.90 -19.30
N PRO A 35 2.21 1.72 -20.00
CA PRO A 35 3.66 1.62 -19.93
C PRO A 35 4.15 2.07 -18.55
N ILE A 36 4.96 1.23 -17.91
CA ILE A 36 5.49 1.45 -16.54
C ILE A 36 6.26 2.79 -16.44
N TYR A 37 6.82 3.27 -17.54
CA TYR A 37 7.50 4.57 -17.60
C TYR A 37 6.60 5.77 -17.24
N TYR A 38 5.30 5.73 -17.57
CA TYR A 38 4.38 6.84 -17.26
C TYR A 38 3.99 6.92 -15.78
N ILE A 39 4.16 5.83 -15.04
CA ILE A 39 3.84 5.74 -13.61
C ILE A 39 5.09 5.82 -12.72
N ALA A 40 6.27 5.60 -13.28
CA ALA A 40 7.54 5.77 -12.59
C ALA A 40 7.71 7.22 -12.14
N LEU A 41 8.14 7.40 -10.89
CA LEU A 41 8.47 8.72 -10.39
C LEU A 41 9.79 9.18 -11.00
N ILE A 42 9.74 10.24 -11.81
CA ILE A 42 10.91 10.88 -12.42
C ILE A 42 10.81 12.36 -12.09
N TYR A 43 11.65 12.84 -11.18
CA TYR A 43 11.57 14.21 -10.67
C TYR A 43 11.76 15.26 -11.77
N GLY A 44 12.63 14.99 -12.76
CA GLY A 44 12.78 15.86 -13.93
C GLY A 44 11.45 16.09 -14.66
N GLU A 45 10.74 15.02 -15.01
CA GLU A 45 9.44 15.12 -15.70
C GLU A 45 8.36 15.79 -14.84
N VAL A 46 8.40 15.58 -13.52
CA VAL A 46 7.43 16.17 -12.60
C VAL A 46 7.58 17.70 -12.53
N PHE A 47 8.81 18.20 -12.41
CA PHE A 47 9.06 19.64 -12.27
C PHE A 47 9.08 20.38 -13.61
N TYR A 48 9.63 19.78 -14.67
CA TYR A 48 9.73 20.44 -15.98
C TYR A 48 8.46 20.29 -16.83
N HIS A 49 7.74 19.18 -16.71
CA HIS A 49 6.54 18.88 -17.53
C HIS A 49 5.23 18.85 -16.72
N LEU A 50 5.25 19.25 -15.44
CA LEU A 50 4.08 19.31 -14.55
C LEU A 50 3.28 18.00 -14.48
N GLN A 51 3.96 16.86 -14.59
CA GLN A 51 3.34 15.53 -14.57
C GLN A 51 3.02 15.10 -13.13
N VAL A 52 2.15 15.86 -12.44
CA VAL A 52 1.83 15.69 -11.02
C VAL A 52 1.18 14.34 -10.68
N TRP A 53 0.54 13.69 -11.64
CA TRP A 53 -0.04 12.35 -11.45
C TRP A 53 1.01 11.31 -11.04
N ARG A 54 2.27 11.46 -11.48
CA ARG A 54 3.38 10.56 -11.11
C ARG A 54 3.61 10.49 -9.61
N LEU A 55 3.30 11.56 -8.87
CA LEU A 55 3.41 11.62 -7.41
C LEU A 55 2.40 10.71 -6.72
N LEU A 56 1.27 10.41 -7.35
CA LEU A 56 0.24 9.53 -6.80
C LEU A 56 0.36 8.11 -7.38
N THR A 57 0.58 7.98 -8.69
CA THR A 57 0.55 6.67 -9.36
C THR A 57 1.71 5.75 -8.97
N ASN A 58 2.86 6.30 -8.55
CA ASN A 58 4.01 5.50 -8.10
C ASN A 58 3.70 4.66 -6.84
N PHE A 59 2.75 5.11 -6.01
CA PHE A 59 2.33 4.40 -4.80
C PHE A 59 1.38 3.24 -5.11
N ILE A 60 0.61 3.36 -6.20
CA ILE A 60 -0.39 2.36 -6.59
C ILE A 60 0.29 1.13 -7.24
N PHE A 61 1.46 1.32 -7.83
CA PHE A 61 2.19 0.22 -8.48
C PHE A 61 3.05 -0.56 -7.49
N LEU A 62 2.68 -1.83 -7.25
CA LEU A 62 3.40 -2.73 -6.34
C LEU A 62 4.44 -3.63 -7.03
N GLY A 63 4.54 -3.56 -8.35
CA GLY A 63 5.38 -4.42 -9.17
C GLY A 63 4.60 -5.31 -10.14
N PRO A 64 5.31 -6.11 -10.96
CA PRO A 64 4.70 -7.04 -11.91
C PRO A 64 3.95 -8.17 -11.20
N PHE A 65 3.06 -8.84 -11.94
CA PHE A 65 2.31 -9.98 -11.42
C PHE A 65 3.27 -11.10 -10.99
N SER A 66 3.39 -11.31 -9.69
CA SER A 66 4.31 -12.27 -9.06
C SER A 66 3.75 -12.71 -7.71
N ILE A 67 4.28 -13.79 -7.14
CA ILE A 67 3.94 -14.23 -5.78
C ILE A 67 4.20 -13.09 -4.78
N ASN A 68 5.28 -12.33 -4.98
CA ASN A 68 5.61 -11.16 -4.16
C ASN A 68 4.52 -10.07 -4.21
N PHE A 69 3.94 -9.83 -5.39
CA PHE A 69 2.81 -8.90 -5.53
C PHE A 69 1.58 -9.43 -4.79
N GLY A 70 1.25 -10.71 -4.97
CA GLY A 70 0.12 -11.35 -4.28
C GLY A 70 0.24 -11.25 -2.75
N ILE A 71 1.43 -11.53 -2.20
CA ILE A 71 1.69 -11.38 -0.77
C ILE A 71 1.50 -9.92 -0.31
N ARG A 72 2.03 -8.95 -1.05
CA ARG A 72 1.90 -7.52 -0.70
C ARG A 72 0.45 -7.04 -0.78
N LEU A 73 -0.30 -7.50 -1.77
CA LEU A 73 -1.73 -7.22 -1.88
C LEU A 73 -2.52 -7.82 -0.71
N LEU A 74 -2.20 -9.06 -0.32
CA LEU A 74 -2.78 -9.71 0.86
C LEU A 74 -2.42 -8.96 2.15
N MET A 75 -1.20 -8.43 2.26
CA MET A 75 -0.80 -7.60 3.40
C MET A 75 -1.64 -6.33 3.49
N ILE A 76 -1.86 -5.62 2.37
CA ILE A 76 -2.75 -4.46 2.33
C ILE A 76 -4.16 -4.84 2.76
N LEU A 77 -4.73 -5.89 2.17
CA LEU A 77 -6.11 -6.29 2.44
C LEU A 77 -6.28 -6.78 3.89
N ARG A 78 -5.30 -7.48 4.47
CA ARG A 78 -5.39 -7.99 5.83
C ARG A 78 -5.13 -6.90 6.87
N TYR A 79 -4.01 -6.21 6.77
CA TYR A 79 -3.57 -5.23 7.77
C TYR A 79 -4.29 -3.89 7.61
N GLY A 80 -4.58 -3.48 6.38
CA GLY A 80 -5.38 -2.28 6.10
C GLY A 80 -6.80 -2.40 6.65
N VAL A 81 -7.47 -3.54 6.44
CA VAL A 81 -8.79 -3.80 7.03
C VAL A 81 -8.73 -3.77 8.55
N GLN A 82 -7.71 -4.38 9.16
CA GLN A 82 -7.57 -4.40 10.62
C GLN A 82 -7.32 -3.01 11.22
N LEU A 83 -6.55 -2.16 10.53
CA LEU A 83 -6.36 -0.76 10.91
C LEU A 83 -7.66 0.05 10.74
N GLU A 84 -8.29 -0.03 9.57
CA GLU A 84 -9.46 0.78 9.22
C GLU A 84 -10.73 0.38 9.99
N SER A 85 -10.93 -0.92 10.26
CA SER A 85 -12.07 -1.43 11.05
C SER A 85 -11.81 -1.51 12.55
N GLY A 86 -10.55 -1.44 12.99
CA GLY A 86 -10.17 -1.49 14.40
C GLY A 86 -10.04 -0.09 15.00
N PRO A 87 -8.80 0.43 15.15
CA PRO A 87 -8.55 1.72 15.79
C PRO A 87 -9.18 2.92 15.05
N PHE A 88 -9.31 2.83 13.72
CA PHE A 88 -9.88 3.89 12.89
C PHE A 88 -11.37 3.69 12.56
N ASN A 89 -12.08 2.83 13.29
CA ASN A 89 -13.50 2.62 13.07
C ASN A 89 -14.27 3.94 13.29
N ARG A 90 -15.02 4.39 12.26
CA ARG A 90 -15.67 5.71 12.14
C ARG A 90 -14.74 6.93 12.01
N ARG A 91 -13.41 6.74 11.93
CA ARG A 91 -12.40 7.77 11.67
C ARG A 91 -11.60 7.48 10.40
N THR A 92 -12.31 7.10 9.35
CA THR A 92 -11.75 6.81 8.02
C THR A 92 -10.92 7.99 7.47
N ALA A 93 -11.27 9.23 7.83
CA ALA A 93 -10.48 10.42 7.50
C ALA A 93 -9.09 10.41 8.13
N ASP A 94 -8.94 9.99 9.40
CA ASP A 94 -7.64 9.94 10.08
C ASP A 94 -6.73 8.88 9.45
N PHE A 95 -7.31 7.74 9.04
CA PHE A 95 -6.57 6.71 8.30
C PHE A 95 -6.10 7.20 6.93
N LEU A 96 -6.95 7.91 6.19
CA LEU A 96 -6.56 8.56 4.93
C LEU A 96 -5.43 9.56 5.16
N TRP A 97 -5.51 10.32 6.25
CA TRP A 97 -4.51 11.33 6.58
C TRP A 97 -3.16 10.72 6.92
N MET A 98 -3.16 9.61 7.67
CA MET A 98 -1.95 8.82 7.92
C MET A 98 -1.32 8.34 6.60
N MET A 99 -2.12 7.82 5.68
CA MET A 99 -1.65 7.37 4.35
C MET A 99 -1.02 8.51 3.55
N ILE A 100 -1.69 9.67 3.50
CA ILE A 100 -1.19 10.86 2.80
C ILE A 100 0.10 11.37 3.45
N PHE A 101 0.15 11.43 4.78
CA PHE A 101 1.33 11.89 5.50
C PHE A 101 2.55 10.99 5.29
N GLY A 102 2.35 9.66 5.30
CA GLY A 102 3.44 8.74 4.98
C GLY A 102 3.86 8.82 3.50
N ALA A 103 2.89 8.96 2.59
CA ALA A 103 3.20 9.17 1.18
C ALA A 103 4.00 10.46 0.95
N SER A 104 3.61 11.58 1.58
CA SER A 104 4.36 12.84 1.47
C SER A 104 5.76 12.72 2.07
N THR A 105 5.91 12.02 3.20
CA THR A 105 7.23 11.79 3.81
C THR A 105 8.13 10.96 2.90
N LEU A 106 7.58 9.92 2.26
CA LEU A 106 8.31 9.10 1.28
C LEU A 106 8.69 9.88 0.02
N LEU A 107 7.83 10.80 -0.44
CA LEU A 107 8.16 11.70 -1.56
C LEU A 107 9.31 12.65 -1.19
N VAL A 108 9.26 13.28 -0.01
CA VAL A 108 10.35 14.16 0.44
C VAL A 108 11.66 13.39 0.57
N LEU A 109 11.62 12.17 1.09
CA LEU A 109 12.81 11.33 1.21
C LEU A 109 13.38 10.94 -0.16
N SER A 110 12.53 10.60 -1.13
CA SER A 110 13.02 10.20 -2.46
C SER A 110 13.46 11.36 -3.33
N ALA A 111 13.11 12.61 -2.98
CA ALA A 111 13.67 13.80 -3.60
C ALA A 111 15.16 13.98 -3.27
N ILE A 112 15.68 13.28 -2.24
CA ILE A 112 17.10 13.25 -1.92
C ILE A 112 17.79 12.29 -2.89
N PRO A 113 18.84 12.73 -3.64
CA PRO A 113 19.50 11.92 -4.67
C PRO A 113 20.04 10.56 -4.18
N PHE A 114 20.37 10.46 -2.89
CA PHE A 114 20.87 9.24 -2.27
C PHE A 114 19.78 8.17 -2.07
N PHE A 115 18.51 8.58 -1.97
CA PHE A 115 17.35 7.71 -1.73
C PHE A 115 16.37 7.70 -2.90
N GLU A 116 16.82 8.09 -4.10
CA GLU A 116 15.99 8.10 -5.28
C GLU A 116 15.43 6.69 -5.56
N SER A 117 14.11 6.60 -5.66
CA SER A 117 13.42 5.36 -5.99
C SER A 117 12.30 5.65 -6.95
N TYR A 118 12.11 4.78 -7.95
CA TYR A 118 11.11 4.97 -8.99
C TYR A 118 9.69 4.59 -8.53
N PHE A 119 9.58 3.72 -7.52
CA PHE A 119 8.30 3.18 -7.03
C PHE A 119 8.29 3.04 -5.51
N MET A 120 7.30 3.64 -4.86
CA MET A 120 7.19 3.68 -3.40
C MET A 120 5.98 2.90 -2.89
N GLY A 121 5.21 2.26 -3.76
CA GLY A 121 4.07 1.44 -3.33
C GLY A 121 4.48 0.37 -2.33
N VAL A 122 5.65 -0.25 -2.53
CA VAL A 122 6.25 -1.23 -1.62
C VAL A 122 6.50 -0.62 -0.23
N SER A 123 7.14 0.54 -0.19
CA SER A 123 7.46 1.25 1.05
C SER A 123 6.19 1.64 1.80
N LEU A 124 5.13 2.00 1.08
CA LEU A 124 3.84 2.32 1.68
C LEU A 124 3.16 1.08 2.31
N VAL A 125 3.27 -0.09 1.68
CA VAL A 125 2.82 -1.36 2.31
C VAL A 125 3.60 -1.65 3.59
N PHE A 126 4.92 -1.44 3.60
CA PHE A 126 5.72 -1.62 4.81
C PHE A 126 5.40 -0.60 5.90
N MET A 127 5.09 0.64 5.53
CA MET A 127 4.61 1.65 6.45
C MET A 127 3.29 1.24 7.10
N LEU A 128 2.33 0.74 6.32
CA LEU A 128 1.07 0.18 6.85
C LEU A 128 1.31 -0.98 7.82
N LEU A 129 2.21 -1.90 7.44
CA LEU A 129 2.59 -3.02 8.28
C LEU A 129 3.25 -2.56 9.59
N TYR A 130 4.09 -1.53 9.52
CA TYR A 130 4.74 -0.94 10.69
C TYR A 130 3.72 -0.32 11.64
N VAL A 131 2.80 0.52 11.14
CA VAL A 131 1.77 1.14 11.98
C VAL A 131 0.87 0.06 12.59
N TRP A 132 0.47 -0.93 11.79
CA TRP A 132 -0.31 -2.05 12.30
C TRP A 132 0.41 -2.80 13.43
N SER A 133 1.71 -3.08 13.28
CA SER A 133 2.52 -3.73 14.30
C SER A 133 2.63 -2.89 15.59
N ARG A 134 2.57 -1.56 15.49
CA ARG A 134 2.62 -0.64 16.63
C ARG A 134 1.28 -0.55 17.37
N GLU A 135 0.17 -0.56 16.64
CA GLU A 135 -1.19 -0.51 17.21
C GLU A 135 -1.64 -1.83 17.83
N PHE A 136 -1.15 -2.95 17.29
CA PHE A 136 -1.45 -4.30 17.80
C PHE A 136 -0.20 -5.01 18.34
N PRO A 137 0.46 -4.47 19.39
CA PRO A 137 1.71 -5.05 19.91
C PRO A 137 1.52 -6.44 20.54
N ASN A 138 0.29 -6.77 20.95
CA ASN A 138 -0.08 -8.05 21.53
C ASN A 138 -0.73 -9.03 20.53
N ALA A 139 -0.87 -8.66 19.27
CA ALA A 139 -1.40 -9.58 18.27
C ALA A 139 -0.37 -10.67 17.95
N THR A 140 -0.75 -11.92 18.13
CA THR A 140 0.03 -13.07 17.67
C THR A 140 0.01 -13.11 16.14
N ILE A 141 1.10 -12.69 15.51
CA ILE A 141 1.28 -12.86 14.07
C ILE A 141 1.51 -14.35 13.83
N ASN A 142 0.48 -15.04 13.38
CA ASN A 142 0.62 -16.39 12.86
C ASN A 142 1.11 -16.30 11.41
N ILE A 143 2.43 -16.44 11.22
CA ILE A 143 3.06 -16.44 9.90
C ILE A 143 2.71 -17.79 9.27
N TYR A 144 1.63 -17.80 8.47
CA TYR A 144 1.20 -18.95 7.66
C TYR A 144 1.04 -20.27 8.44
N GLY A 145 0.65 -20.23 9.72
CA GLY A 145 0.43 -21.43 10.53
C GLY A 145 1.69 -22.16 10.99
N LEU A 146 2.88 -21.66 10.63
CA LEU A 146 4.16 -22.34 10.90
C LEU A 146 4.92 -21.75 12.09
N VAL A 147 4.77 -20.44 12.36
CA VAL A 147 5.43 -19.80 13.50
C VAL A 147 4.50 -18.76 14.13
N GLN A 148 4.17 -18.98 15.41
CA GLN A 148 3.52 -17.99 16.27
C GLN A 148 4.61 -17.20 16.99
N LEU A 149 4.96 -16.03 16.46
CA LEU A 149 5.87 -15.13 17.18
C LEU A 149 5.04 -14.20 18.06
N LYS A 150 5.17 -14.37 19.38
CA LYS A 150 4.86 -13.30 20.33
C LYS A 150 5.92 -12.21 20.14
N ILE A 151 5.50 -10.98 19.87
CA ILE A 151 6.41 -9.85 19.75
C ILE A 151 6.91 -9.53 21.17
N VAL A 152 8.09 -10.06 21.53
CA VAL A 152 8.79 -9.70 22.76
C VAL A 152 9.62 -8.47 22.45
N HIS A 153 9.38 -7.39 23.19
CA HIS A 153 10.15 -6.15 23.09
C HIS A 153 11.61 -6.38 23.50
N PHE A 154 12.54 -5.79 22.76
CA PHE A 154 13.80 -5.27 23.30
C PHE A 154 13.83 -3.76 23.05
#